data_AF-A0A2A5BQJ6-F1
#
_entry.id   AF-A0A2A5BQJ6-F1
#
_cell.length_a   1.000
_cell.length_b   1.000
_cell.length_c   1.000
_cell.angle_alpha   90.00
_cell.angle_beta   90.00
_cell.angle_gamma   90.00
#
_symmetry.space_group_name_H-M   'P 1'
#
loop_
_entity.id
_entity.type
_entity.pdbx_description
1 polymer ?
#
loop_
_entity_poly.entity_id
_entity_poly.type
_entity_poly.pdbx_seq_one_letter_code
_entity_poly.pdbx_strand_id
1 'polypeptide(L)'
;KHGLTADHAFGFSAYGIFYTVGLHDYNRGIEYGKLGFKIIDKLGATKQLVRTTFVYNTLLRHWTSPLQDTLTPLLDGYSNGLESGDLDYAAFNLHILDLHYLFTGKELSELKINLEKNNQIIGDLNQQYIHIIHSIMSEGITNLIDPRENSIELTGKFINADKSEQLWIREENNAALAVFYVTKVLLSGIFNRYSSGLENMRQYRKYQESIQGAVLTRYATMFDTLCRAMLYPEVSLLKKITYRIRIKLNQIQIKHWKKHAPSNTSHFYYAAEAVIAWRIKNNTDLAINKFKIALEHCVRPDDLMVEGLIHEQAAIFYRARGYMKTGETHLKAAYAAFAGWGANALLVKLREEYPDIDFELETTQQPPPTNAPMTSPT
;
A
#
# COMPACT_ATOMS: atom_id res chain seq x y z
N LYS A 1 23.94 37.77 9.21
CA LYS A 1 24.55 37.18 10.44
C LYS A 1 23.54 36.40 11.32
N HIS A 2 22.23 36.62 11.19
CA HIS A 2 21.18 35.72 11.75
C HIS A 2 20.06 35.45 10.71
N GLY A 3 20.44 35.07 9.49
CA GLY A 3 19.50 34.81 8.39
C GLY A 3 19.33 33.32 8.15
N LEU A 4 18.14 32.91 7.71
CA LEU A 4 17.89 31.56 7.22
C LEU A 4 18.81 31.26 6.04
N THR A 5 19.45 30.09 6.04
CA THR A 5 20.19 29.55 4.89
C THR A 5 19.33 28.52 4.16
N ALA A 6 19.70 28.18 2.92
CA ALA A 6 19.01 27.16 2.11
C ALA A 6 18.82 25.83 2.87
N ASP A 7 19.85 25.37 3.60
CA ASP A 7 19.80 24.10 4.34
C ASP A 7 18.75 24.05 5.47
N HIS A 8 18.33 25.22 5.96
CA HIS A 8 17.24 25.29 6.94
C HIS A 8 15.90 24.81 6.35
N ALA A 9 15.68 24.90 5.04
CA ALA A 9 14.45 24.41 4.41
C ALA A 9 14.26 22.90 4.63
N PHE A 10 15.33 22.12 4.40
CA PHE A 10 15.34 20.70 4.69
C PHE A 10 15.25 20.44 6.20
N GLY A 11 15.99 21.21 7.01
CA GLY A 11 15.97 21.10 8.47
C GLY A 11 14.57 21.29 9.09
N PHE A 12 13.81 22.30 8.65
CA PHE A 12 12.42 22.51 9.11
C PHE A 12 11.50 21.38 8.65
N SER A 13 11.66 20.91 7.41
CA SER A 13 10.87 19.77 6.91
C SER A 13 11.16 18.48 7.68
N ALA A 14 12.44 18.24 8.01
CA ALA A 14 12.87 17.14 8.87
C ALA A 14 12.34 17.30 10.31
N TYR A 15 12.24 18.52 10.83
CA TYR A 15 11.60 18.79 12.11
C TYR A 15 10.09 18.44 12.09
N GLY A 16 9.43 18.54 10.94
CA GLY A 16 8.08 18.02 10.73
C GLY A 16 7.98 16.50 10.93
N ILE A 17 9.02 15.74 10.63
CA ILE A 17 9.08 14.28 10.87
C ILE A 17 8.99 14.01 12.37
N PHE A 18 9.69 14.79 13.20
CA PHE A 18 9.63 14.63 14.66
C PHE A 18 8.20 14.77 15.21
N TYR A 19 7.46 15.78 14.76
CA TYR A 19 6.05 15.94 15.17
C TYR A 19 5.15 14.81 14.67
N THR A 20 5.30 14.39 13.41
CA THR A 20 4.44 13.35 12.82
C THR A 20 4.73 11.96 13.37
N VAL A 21 6.00 11.56 13.38
CA VAL A 21 6.45 10.22 13.76
C VAL A 21 6.58 10.09 15.28
N GLY A 22 7.21 11.06 15.93
CA GLY A 22 7.48 11.01 17.38
C GLY A 22 6.30 11.42 18.24
N LEU A 23 5.59 12.49 17.86
CA LEU A 23 4.50 13.06 18.67
C LEU A 23 3.09 12.77 18.13
N HIS A 24 2.98 12.13 16.95
CA HIS A 24 1.71 11.88 16.27
C HIS A 24 0.85 13.13 16.03
N ASP A 25 1.51 14.29 15.91
CA ASP A 25 0.93 15.60 15.60
C ASP A 25 1.12 15.91 14.10
N TYR A 26 0.24 15.33 13.29
CA TYR A 26 0.33 15.41 11.82
C TYR A 26 0.15 16.82 11.28
N ASN A 27 -0.72 17.62 11.91
CA ASN A 27 -1.01 18.98 11.46
C ASN A 27 0.22 19.88 11.63
N ARG A 28 0.86 19.86 12.81
CA ARG A 28 2.11 20.61 13.02
C ARG A 28 3.22 20.10 12.12
N GLY A 29 3.33 18.78 11.93
CA GLY A 29 4.32 18.21 11.01
C GLY A 29 4.20 18.78 9.60
N ILE A 30 2.97 18.93 9.08
CA ILE A 30 2.70 19.53 7.78
C ILE A 30 2.98 21.03 7.75
N GLU A 31 2.67 21.77 8.83
CA GLU A 31 3.02 23.19 8.93
C GLU A 31 4.53 23.40 8.79
N TYR A 32 5.34 22.58 9.46
CA TYR A 32 6.80 22.61 9.34
C TYR A 32 7.30 22.20 7.95
N GLY A 33 6.68 21.18 7.33
CA GLY A 33 6.98 20.82 5.94
C GLY A 33 6.68 21.96 4.95
N LYS A 34 5.53 22.63 5.10
CA LYS A 34 5.16 23.80 4.28
C LYS A 34 6.07 25.00 4.53
N LEU A 35 6.59 25.16 5.75
CA LEU A 35 7.58 26.19 6.07
C LEU A 35 8.88 25.97 5.28
N GLY A 36 9.30 24.71 5.08
CA GLY A 36 10.44 24.37 4.23
C GLY A 36 10.30 24.94 2.81
N PHE A 37 9.15 24.72 2.16
CA PHE A 37 8.87 25.28 0.83
C PHE A 37 8.88 26.80 0.81
N LYS A 38 8.27 27.47 1.79
CA LYS A 38 8.31 28.95 1.88
C LYS A 38 9.73 29.50 1.96
N ILE A 39 10.64 28.79 2.61
CA ILE A 39 12.06 29.17 2.70
C ILE A 39 12.74 28.99 1.34
N ILE A 40 12.46 27.89 0.64
CA ILE A 40 12.96 27.64 -0.72
C ILE A 40 12.51 28.75 -1.67
N ASP A 41 11.23 29.09 -1.68
CA ASP A 41 10.67 30.14 -2.55
C ASP A 41 11.34 31.49 -2.29
N LYS A 42 11.62 31.81 -1.03
CA LYS A 42 12.26 33.07 -0.64
C LYS A 42 13.75 33.13 -1.01
N LEU A 43 14.45 31.99 -0.98
CA LEU A 43 15.91 31.91 -1.15
C LEU A 43 16.36 31.41 -2.53
N GLY A 44 15.43 30.95 -3.39
CA GLY A 44 15.75 30.35 -4.68
C GLY A 44 16.54 29.03 -4.57
N ALA A 45 16.34 28.28 -3.50
CA ALA A 45 17.17 27.11 -3.15
C ALA A 45 16.69 25.81 -3.85
N THR A 46 16.96 25.69 -5.16
CA THR A 46 16.47 24.59 -6.00
C THR A 46 16.95 23.20 -5.57
N LYS A 47 18.18 23.04 -5.06
CA LYS A 47 18.66 21.73 -4.56
C LYS A 47 17.84 21.24 -3.35
N GLN A 48 17.43 22.16 -2.48
CA GLN A 48 16.67 21.85 -1.28
C GLN A 48 15.20 21.60 -1.60
N LEU A 49 14.72 22.04 -2.77
CA LEU A 49 13.40 21.68 -3.29
C LEU A 49 13.26 20.17 -3.43
N VAL A 50 14.22 19.50 -4.07
CA VAL A 50 14.18 18.04 -4.34
C VAL A 50 14.05 17.24 -3.04
N ARG A 51 14.87 17.57 -2.04
CA ARG A 51 14.87 16.89 -0.74
C ARG A 51 13.63 17.19 0.09
N THR A 52 13.18 18.44 0.06
CA THR A 52 11.96 18.88 0.78
C THR A 52 10.72 18.24 0.17
N THR A 53 10.65 18.13 -1.16
CA THR A 53 9.61 17.42 -1.89
C THR A 53 9.54 15.95 -1.47
N PHE A 54 10.68 15.26 -1.42
CA PHE A 54 10.74 13.88 -0.94
C PHE A 54 10.21 13.76 0.50
N VAL A 55 10.76 14.52 1.45
CA VAL A 55 10.37 14.43 2.86
C VAL A 55 8.89 14.74 3.04
N TYR A 56 8.42 15.82 2.43
CA TYR A 56 7.03 16.26 2.58
C TYR A 56 6.04 15.21 2.06
N ASN A 57 6.26 14.67 0.87
CA ASN A 57 5.31 13.73 0.27
C ASN A 57 5.43 12.33 0.88
N THR A 58 6.64 11.89 1.25
CA THR A 58 6.88 10.54 1.79
C THR A 58 6.47 10.42 3.25
N LEU A 59 6.74 11.43 4.08
CA LEU A 59 6.67 11.31 5.54
C LEU A 59 5.61 12.20 6.20
N LEU A 60 5.08 13.21 5.50
CA LEU A 60 4.20 14.23 6.10
C LEU A 60 2.80 14.24 5.47
N ARG A 61 2.69 14.57 4.18
CA ARG A 61 1.44 14.90 3.48
C ARG A 61 0.39 13.78 3.56
N HIS A 62 0.80 12.54 3.35
CA HIS A 62 -0.09 11.38 3.25
C HIS A 62 -0.80 11.02 4.59
N TRP A 63 -0.41 11.66 5.70
CA TRP A 63 -1.08 11.52 6.99
C TRP A 63 -2.34 12.37 7.13
N THR A 64 -2.53 13.39 6.28
CA THR A 64 -3.73 14.24 6.31
C THR A 64 -4.39 14.48 4.95
N SER A 65 -3.74 14.10 3.85
CA SER A 65 -4.23 14.30 2.49
C SER A 65 -4.34 12.99 1.73
N PRO A 66 -5.22 12.91 0.72
CA PRO A 66 -5.29 11.76 -0.18
C PRO A 66 -3.91 11.33 -0.70
N LEU A 67 -3.65 10.02 -0.75
CA LEU A 67 -2.34 9.53 -1.18
C LEU A 67 -2.01 9.93 -2.63
N GLN A 68 -3.01 9.97 -3.50
CA GLN A 68 -2.89 10.37 -4.91
C GLN A 68 -2.24 11.75 -5.08
N ASP A 69 -2.45 12.66 -4.12
CA ASP A 69 -1.94 14.02 -4.17
C ASP A 69 -0.41 14.09 -4.05
N THR A 70 0.23 12.97 -3.69
CA THR A 70 1.70 12.86 -3.61
C THR A 70 2.35 12.52 -4.95
N LEU A 71 1.61 11.94 -5.91
CA LEU A 71 2.21 11.37 -7.12
C LEU A 71 2.87 12.44 -8.01
N THR A 72 2.13 13.48 -8.40
CA THR A 72 2.68 14.55 -9.25
C THR A 72 3.88 15.26 -8.59
N PRO A 73 3.82 15.69 -7.31
CA PRO A 73 4.98 16.25 -6.65
C PRO A 73 6.20 15.33 -6.60
N LEU A 74 6.01 14.02 -6.42
CA LEU A 74 7.14 13.06 -6.41
C LEU A 74 7.76 12.95 -7.80
N LEU A 75 6.96 12.93 -8.87
CA LEU A 75 7.46 12.95 -10.24
C LEU A 75 8.23 14.26 -10.53
N ASP A 76 7.68 15.41 -10.12
CA ASP A 76 8.36 16.70 -10.23
C ASP A 76 9.67 16.70 -9.43
N GLY A 77 9.67 16.09 -8.23
CA GLY A 77 10.86 15.91 -7.41
C GLY A 77 11.96 15.12 -8.12
N TYR A 78 11.60 14.04 -8.81
CA TYR A 78 12.53 13.28 -9.65
C TYR A 78 13.10 14.13 -10.79
N SER A 79 12.25 14.82 -11.58
CA SER A 79 12.70 15.67 -12.68
C SER A 79 13.63 16.80 -12.23
N ASN A 80 13.25 17.50 -11.15
CA ASN A 80 14.09 18.54 -10.56
C ASN A 80 15.42 17.98 -10.02
N GLY A 81 15.42 16.75 -9.51
CA GLY A 81 16.62 16.06 -9.06
C GLY A 81 17.61 15.80 -10.19
N LEU A 82 17.12 15.39 -11.36
CA LEU A 82 17.96 15.22 -12.56
C LEU A 82 18.55 16.55 -13.04
N GLU A 83 17.73 17.60 -13.12
CA GLU A 83 18.17 18.92 -13.58
C GLU A 83 19.18 19.58 -12.64
N SER A 84 19.03 19.38 -11.33
CA SER A 84 19.91 19.98 -10.31
C SER A 84 21.13 19.12 -9.94
N GLY A 85 21.16 17.87 -10.41
CA GLY A 85 22.21 16.89 -10.11
C GLY A 85 22.11 16.23 -8.72
N ASP A 86 21.02 16.41 -7.98
CA ASP A 86 20.77 15.67 -6.71
C ASP A 86 20.17 14.28 -7.01
N LEU A 87 21.02 13.41 -7.57
CA LEU A 87 20.62 12.10 -8.10
C LEU A 87 20.13 11.14 -7.00
N ASP A 88 20.67 11.24 -5.79
CA ASP A 88 20.25 10.45 -4.63
C ASP A 88 18.76 10.68 -4.35
N TYR A 89 18.36 11.95 -4.20
CA TYR A 89 16.96 12.28 -3.94
C TYR A 89 16.08 12.19 -5.18
N ALA A 90 16.63 12.28 -6.40
CA ALA A 90 15.89 11.93 -7.61
C ALA A 90 15.43 10.46 -7.54
N ALA A 91 16.34 9.54 -7.22
CA ALA A 91 16.05 8.12 -7.09
C ALA A 91 15.07 7.83 -5.93
N PHE A 92 15.20 8.52 -4.80
CA PHE A 92 14.24 8.40 -3.70
C PHE A 92 12.82 8.86 -4.07
N ASN A 93 12.69 9.99 -4.76
CA ASN A 93 11.39 10.48 -5.23
C ASN A 93 10.74 9.46 -6.18
N LEU A 94 11.52 8.90 -7.12
CA LEU A 94 11.03 7.91 -8.08
C LEU A 94 10.62 6.60 -7.40
N HIS A 95 11.41 6.12 -6.43
CA HIS A 95 11.05 4.94 -5.64
C HIS A 95 9.73 5.13 -4.89
N ILE A 96 9.53 6.29 -4.24
CA ILE A 96 8.30 6.56 -3.49
C ILE A 96 7.11 6.80 -4.43
N LEU A 97 7.32 7.37 -5.62
CA LEU A 97 6.28 7.50 -6.64
C LEU A 97 5.66 6.14 -6.95
N ASP A 98 6.48 5.14 -7.28
CA ASP A 98 5.99 3.80 -7.62
C ASP A 98 5.33 3.10 -6.41
N LEU A 99 5.91 3.27 -5.22
CA LEU A 99 5.33 2.75 -3.98
C LEU A 99 3.95 3.35 -3.71
N HIS A 100 3.80 4.67 -3.85
CA HIS A 100 2.53 5.33 -3.61
C HIS A 100 1.52 5.00 -4.69
N TYR A 101 1.96 4.87 -5.95
CA TYR A 101 1.10 4.50 -7.06
C TYR A 101 0.39 3.16 -6.79
N LEU A 102 1.11 2.14 -6.32
CA LEU A 102 0.54 0.84 -5.92
C LEU A 102 -0.67 1.00 -4.99
N PHE A 103 -0.59 1.94 -4.06
CA PHE A 103 -1.57 2.17 -3.02
C PHE A 103 -2.68 3.16 -3.38
N THR A 104 -2.64 3.76 -4.58
CA THR A 104 -3.70 4.63 -5.11
C THR A 104 -4.75 3.87 -5.93
N GLY A 105 -4.71 2.55 -5.95
CA GLY A 105 -5.72 1.72 -6.62
C GLY A 105 -5.75 1.81 -8.15
N LYS A 106 -4.91 2.66 -8.76
CA LYS A 106 -4.73 2.78 -10.20
C LYS A 106 -4.28 1.46 -10.83
N GLU A 107 -4.62 1.27 -12.10
CA GLU A 107 -4.33 0.04 -12.85
C GLU A 107 -2.83 -0.30 -12.83
N LEU A 108 -2.52 -1.55 -12.49
CA LEU A 108 -1.15 -2.04 -12.33
C LEU A 108 -0.41 -2.25 -13.66
N SER A 109 -1.10 -2.28 -14.80
CA SER A 109 -0.48 -2.46 -16.12
C SER A 109 0.47 -1.31 -16.45
N GLU A 110 0.06 -0.07 -16.19
CA GLU A 110 0.91 1.12 -16.32
C GLU A 110 2.08 1.08 -15.33
N LEU A 111 1.81 0.67 -14.08
CA LEU A 111 2.84 0.54 -13.06
C LEU A 111 3.89 -0.50 -13.45
N LYS A 112 3.51 -1.63 -14.06
CA LYS A 112 4.46 -2.66 -14.51
C LYS A 112 5.50 -2.10 -15.49
N ILE A 113 5.05 -1.33 -16.47
CA ILE A 113 5.92 -0.69 -17.46
C ILE A 113 6.86 0.31 -16.76
N ASN A 114 6.30 1.12 -15.85
CA ASN A 114 7.07 2.10 -15.10
C ASN A 114 8.09 1.47 -14.16
N LEU A 115 7.78 0.33 -13.51
CA LEU A 115 8.71 -0.35 -12.60
C LEU A 115 9.96 -0.83 -13.34
N GLU A 116 9.83 -1.40 -14.53
CA GLU A 116 11.00 -1.84 -15.31
C GLU A 116 11.90 -0.65 -15.68
N LYS A 117 11.28 0.40 -16.21
CA LYS A 117 11.96 1.63 -16.60
C LYS A 117 12.63 2.30 -15.39
N ASN A 118 11.90 2.47 -14.29
CA ASN A 118 12.36 3.19 -13.11
C ASN A 118 13.44 2.40 -12.36
N ASN A 119 13.35 1.08 -12.33
CA ASN A 119 14.39 0.24 -11.76
C ASN A 119 15.70 0.37 -12.54
N GLN A 120 15.64 0.37 -13.87
CA GLN A 120 16.81 0.61 -14.73
C GLN A 120 17.38 2.01 -14.50
N ILE A 121 16.54 3.05 -14.52
CA ILE A 121 16.96 4.44 -14.24
C ILE A 121 17.70 4.52 -12.91
N ILE A 122 17.14 3.95 -11.84
CA ILE A 122 17.76 4.00 -10.51
C ILE A 122 19.11 3.26 -10.49
N GLY A 123 19.22 2.14 -11.20
CA GLY A 123 20.49 1.42 -11.39
C GLY A 123 21.53 2.27 -12.12
N ASP A 124 21.14 2.94 -13.21
CA ASP A 124 22.01 3.78 -14.04
C ASP A 124 22.48 5.05 -13.30
N LEU A 125 21.71 5.53 -12.32
CA LEU A 125 22.12 6.62 -11.41
C LEU A 125 23.23 6.19 -10.42
N ASN A 126 23.63 4.91 -10.43
CA ASN A 126 24.63 4.31 -9.54
C ASN A 126 24.28 4.40 -8.05
N GLN A 127 22.98 4.37 -7.72
CA GLN A 127 22.46 4.48 -6.37
C GLN A 127 22.09 3.10 -5.80
N GLN A 128 23.11 2.29 -5.48
CA GLN A 128 22.92 0.87 -5.12
C GLN A 128 21.95 0.64 -3.95
N TYR A 129 22.00 1.50 -2.93
CA TYR A 129 21.14 1.36 -1.75
C TYR A 129 19.64 1.46 -2.09
N ILE A 130 19.25 2.51 -2.81
CA ILE A 130 17.86 2.72 -3.23
C ILE A 130 17.45 1.73 -4.33
N HIS A 131 18.40 1.30 -5.17
CA HIS A 131 18.18 0.26 -6.18
C HIS A 131 17.75 -1.05 -5.53
N ILE A 132 18.44 -1.51 -4.48
CA ILE A 132 18.09 -2.74 -3.76
C ILE A 132 16.65 -2.67 -3.23
N ILE A 133 16.29 -1.63 -2.49
CA ILE A 133 14.96 -1.54 -1.89
C ILE A 133 13.86 -1.34 -2.93
N HIS A 134 14.15 -0.63 -4.02
CA HIS A 134 13.23 -0.50 -5.13
C HIS A 134 13.03 -1.85 -5.83
N SER A 135 14.10 -2.61 -6.14
CA SER A 135 14.00 -3.94 -6.74
C SER A 135 13.20 -4.93 -5.90
N ILE A 136 13.33 -4.92 -4.57
CA ILE A 136 12.53 -5.76 -3.68
C ILE A 136 11.03 -5.45 -3.85
N MET A 137 10.68 -4.16 -3.87
CA MET A 137 9.30 -3.71 -4.00
C MET A 137 8.74 -3.96 -5.41
N SER A 138 9.54 -3.73 -6.46
CA SER A 138 9.19 -4.07 -7.85
C SER A 138 8.89 -5.56 -8.03
N GLU A 139 9.66 -6.43 -7.37
CA GLU A 139 9.41 -7.87 -7.38
C GLU A 139 8.09 -8.21 -6.68
N GLY A 140 7.81 -7.59 -5.53
CA GLY A 140 6.54 -7.76 -4.83
C GLY A 140 5.33 -7.28 -5.63
N ILE A 141 5.43 -6.16 -6.36
CA ILE A 141 4.36 -5.71 -7.24
C ILE A 141 4.18 -6.66 -8.41
N THR A 142 5.27 -7.16 -8.98
CA THR A 142 5.23 -8.16 -10.05
C THR A 142 4.47 -9.42 -9.62
N ASN A 143 4.60 -9.85 -8.36
CA ASN A 143 3.84 -10.99 -7.83
C ASN A 143 2.32 -10.78 -7.79
N LEU A 144 1.83 -9.53 -7.84
CA LEU A 144 0.40 -9.23 -7.94
C LEU A 144 -0.09 -9.32 -9.40
N ILE A 145 0.80 -9.09 -10.36
CA ILE A 145 0.48 -8.98 -11.79
C ILE A 145 0.71 -10.30 -12.52
N ASP A 146 1.83 -10.95 -12.25
CA ASP A 146 2.25 -12.18 -12.90
C ASP A 146 2.03 -13.35 -11.92
N PRO A 147 1.09 -14.27 -12.19
CA PRO A 147 0.81 -15.41 -11.31
C PRO A 147 2.05 -16.27 -11.08
N ARG A 148 2.23 -16.74 -9.84
CA ARG A 148 3.35 -17.60 -9.42
C ARG A 148 2.87 -18.66 -8.46
N GLU A 149 3.57 -19.79 -8.45
CA GLU A 149 3.31 -20.89 -7.50
C GLU A 149 3.41 -20.40 -6.05
N ASN A 150 4.47 -19.66 -5.71
CA ASN A 150 4.60 -19.02 -4.40
C ASN A 150 4.55 -17.48 -4.52
N SER A 151 3.37 -16.91 -4.30
CA SER A 151 3.12 -15.47 -4.45
C SER A 151 3.78 -14.59 -3.37
N ILE A 152 4.34 -15.17 -2.30
CA ILE A 152 5.03 -14.42 -1.25
C ILE A 152 6.57 -14.47 -1.36
N GLU A 153 7.12 -15.28 -2.27
CA GLU A 153 8.55 -15.30 -2.57
C GLU A 153 8.94 -14.12 -3.46
N LEU A 154 10.03 -13.45 -3.10
CA LEU A 154 10.55 -12.28 -3.79
C LEU A 154 11.76 -12.69 -4.61
N THR A 155 11.50 -13.54 -5.62
CA THR A 155 12.52 -14.10 -6.50
C THR A 155 12.14 -13.86 -7.95
N GLY A 156 12.87 -13.03 -8.68
CA GLY A 156 12.59 -12.86 -10.10
C GLY A 156 13.50 -11.88 -10.80
N LYS A 157 12.93 -11.17 -11.78
CA LYS A 157 13.67 -10.36 -12.76
C LYS A 157 14.44 -9.22 -12.09
N PHE A 158 13.87 -8.60 -11.07
CA PHE A 158 14.46 -7.42 -10.43
C PHE A 158 15.52 -7.81 -9.40
N ILE A 159 15.22 -8.83 -8.60
CA ILE A 159 16.12 -9.30 -7.55
C ILE A 159 15.72 -10.71 -7.09
N ASN A 160 16.70 -11.45 -6.57
CA ASN A 160 16.44 -12.66 -5.79
C ASN A 160 16.59 -12.34 -4.29
N ALA A 161 15.61 -11.62 -3.74
CA ALA A 161 15.70 -11.07 -2.39
C ALA A 161 15.74 -12.16 -1.31
N ASP A 162 15.04 -13.28 -1.52
CA ASP A 162 15.11 -14.44 -0.62
C ASP A 162 16.53 -15.01 -0.50
N LYS A 163 17.30 -15.08 -1.59
CA LYS A 163 18.71 -15.51 -1.55
C LYS A 163 19.63 -14.46 -0.93
N SER A 164 19.24 -13.18 -1.00
CA SER A 164 20.02 -12.06 -0.47
C SER A 164 19.76 -11.75 1.02
N GLU A 165 18.72 -12.32 1.63
CA GLU A 165 18.36 -12.06 3.03
C GLU A 165 19.54 -12.25 4.00
N GLN A 166 20.26 -13.37 3.90
CA GLN A 166 21.40 -13.67 4.78
C GLN A 166 22.59 -12.73 4.54
N LEU A 167 22.71 -12.15 3.34
CA LEU A 167 23.70 -11.12 3.07
C LEU A 167 23.35 -9.84 3.84
N TRP A 168 22.11 -9.36 3.71
CA TRP A 168 21.67 -8.14 4.39
C TRP A 168 21.69 -8.24 5.91
N ILE A 169 21.44 -9.43 6.48
CA ILE A 169 21.62 -9.67 7.92
C ILE A 169 23.09 -9.49 8.31
N ARG A 170 24.04 -10.06 7.55
CA ARG A 170 25.48 -9.95 7.84
C ARG A 170 26.02 -8.53 7.66
N GLU A 171 25.48 -7.79 6.70
CA GLU A 171 25.86 -6.41 6.40
C GLU A 171 25.10 -5.36 7.22
N GLU A 172 24.22 -5.81 8.13
CA GLU A 172 23.35 -4.93 8.93
C GLU A 172 22.53 -3.95 8.07
N ASN A 173 22.14 -4.37 6.87
CA ASN A 173 21.33 -3.57 5.96
C ASN A 173 19.85 -3.60 6.40
N ASN A 174 19.58 -2.89 7.50
CA ASN A 174 18.28 -2.87 8.16
C ASN A 174 17.16 -2.33 7.26
N ALA A 175 17.47 -1.41 6.35
CA ALA A 175 16.48 -0.88 5.42
C ALA A 175 16.06 -1.91 4.36
N ALA A 176 17.01 -2.65 3.78
CA ALA A 176 16.68 -3.74 2.87
C ALA A 176 15.83 -4.82 3.58
N LEU A 177 16.19 -5.19 4.82
CA LEU A 177 15.42 -6.13 5.63
C LEU A 177 14.02 -5.60 5.97
N ALA A 178 13.89 -4.32 6.30
CA ALA A 178 12.60 -3.69 6.57
C ALA A 178 11.69 -3.76 5.35
N VAL A 179 12.20 -3.40 4.16
CA VAL A 179 11.45 -3.43 2.90
C VAL A 179 11.15 -4.86 2.45
N PHE A 180 12.09 -5.79 2.61
CA PHE A 180 11.90 -7.21 2.32
C PHE A 180 10.76 -7.81 3.15
N TYR A 181 10.83 -7.71 4.48
CA TYR A 181 9.81 -8.32 5.32
C TYR A 181 8.47 -7.60 5.23
N VAL A 182 8.43 -6.27 5.10
CA VAL A 182 7.15 -5.57 4.96
C VAL A 182 6.47 -5.94 3.64
N THR A 183 7.21 -6.05 2.54
CA THR A 183 6.66 -6.50 1.25
C THR A 183 6.05 -7.91 1.39
N LYS A 184 6.74 -8.82 2.08
CA LYS A 184 6.19 -10.14 2.40
C LYS A 184 4.96 -10.11 3.31
N VAL A 185 4.88 -9.18 4.26
CA VAL A 185 3.65 -8.97 5.06
C VAL A 185 2.49 -8.55 4.17
N LEU A 186 2.70 -7.60 3.26
CA LEU A 186 1.68 -7.13 2.33
C LEU A 186 1.17 -8.28 1.46
N LEU A 187 2.08 -8.99 0.79
CA LEU A 187 1.73 -10.14 -0.06
C LEU A 187 1.02 -11.23 0.74
N SER A 188 1.51 -11.55 1.94
CA SER A 188 0.86 -12.54 2.80
C SER A 188 -0.57 -12.13 3.15
N GLY A 189 -0.81 -10.85 3.41
CA GLY A 189 -2.15 -10.33 3.69
C GLY A 189 -3.07 -10.36 2.47
N ILE A 190 -2.57 -9.93 1.31
CA ILE A 190 -3.30 -9.88 0.04
C ILE A 190 -3.67 -11.29 -0.47
N PHE A 191 -2.76 -12.25 -0.32
CA PHE A 191 -2.97 -13.65 -0.71
C PHE A 191 -3.57 -14.52 0.42
N ASN A 192 -4.10 -13.92 1.50
CA ASN A 192 -4.69 -14.64 2.65
C ASN A 192 -3.76 -15.68 3.33
N ARG A 193 -2.44 -15.54 3.21
CA ARG A 193 -1.42 -16.37 3.86
C ARG A 193 -1.15 -15.88 5.28
N TYR A 194 -2.17 -15.89 6.14
CA TYR A 194 -2.15 -15.22 7.44
C TYR A 194 -1.02 -15.67 8.38
N SER A 195 -0.69 -16.98 8.42
CA SER A 195 0.39 -17.51 9.25
C SER A 195 1.76 -16.98 8.82
N SER A 196 2.03 -17.00 7.51
CA SER A 196 3.24 -16.42 6.92
C SER A 196 3.30 -14.90 7.16
N GLY A 197 2.15 -14.22 7.11
CA GLY A 197 2.05 -12.79 7.42
C GLY A 197 2.50 -12.46 8.85
N LEU A 198 2.13 -13.26 9.84
CA LEU A 198 2.56 -13.04 11.22
C LEU A 198 4.02 -13.40 11.49
N GLU A 199 4.59 -14.35 10.76
CA GLU A 199 6.02 -14.65 10.85
C GLU A 199 6.85 -13.51 10.25
N ASN A 200 6.51 -13.07 9.02
CA ASN A 200 7.17 -11.93 8.39
C ASN A 200 7.00 -10.64 9.20
N MET A 201 5.83 -10.40 9.80
CA MET A 201 5.59 -9.25 10.67
C MET A 201 6.48 -9.28 11.92
N ARG A 202 6.82 -10.46 12.44
CA ARG A 202 7.76 -10.59 13.56
C ARG A 202 9.16 -10.15 13.16
N GLN A 203 9.61 -10.52 11.97
CA GLN A 203 10.91 -10.12 11.44
C GLN A 203 10.92 -8.63 11.11
N TYR A 204 9.90 -8.13 10.39
CA TYR A 204 9.74 -6.72 10.05
C TYR A 204 9.87 -5.80 11.28
N ARG A 205 9.25 -6.16 12.41
CA ARG A 205 9.31 -5.37 13.65
C ARG A 205 10.73 -5.14 14.20
N LYS A 206 11.69 -6.00 13.88
CA LYS A 206 13.10 -5.81 14.26
C LYS A 206 13.76 -4.66 13.50
N TYR A 207 13.24 -4.36 12.31
CA TYR A 207 13.85 -3.42 11.35
C TYR A 207 12.94 -2.23 11.02
N GLN A 208 11.71 -2.20 11.53
CA GLN A 208 10.67 -1.22 11.18
C GLN A 208 11.10 0.25 11.37
N GLU A 209 12.02 0.52 12.29
CA GLU A 209 12.52 1.88 12.57
C GLU A 209 13.26 2.48 11.36
N SER A 210 13.83 1.65 10.48
CA SER A 210 14.55 2.10 9.28
C SER A 210 13.64 2.69 8.19
N ILE A 211 12.32 2.47 8.26
CA ILE A 211 11.34 3.01 7.31
C ILE A 211 10.18 3.72 8.03
N GLN A 212 10.43 4.18 9.26
CA GLN A 212 9.38 4.74 10.11
C GLN A 212 8.72 5.96 9.46
N GLY A 213 7.40 6.04 9.55
CA GLY A 213 6.63 7.16 9.00
C GLY A 213 6.28 7.03 7.52
N ALA A 214 6.85 6.06 6.80
CA ALA A 214 6.43 5.73 5.45
C ALA A 214 5.05 5.07 5.42
N VAL A 215 4.36 5.20 4.28
CA VAL A 215 3.00 4.68 4.08
C VAL A 215 2.88 3.17 4.36
N LEU A 216 3.96 2.42 4.12
CA LEU A 216 4.06 0.98 4.39
C LEU A 216 3.69 0.61 5.83
N THR A 217 4.01 1.48 6.81
CA THR A 217 3.68 1.26 8.23
C THR A 217 2.17 1.09 8.43
N ARG A 218 1.36 1.84 7.67
CA ARG A 218 -0.11 1.78 7.73
C ARG A 218 -0.62 0.41 7.30
N TYR A 219 -0.19 -0.04 6.12
CA TYR A 219 -0.60 -1.32 5.55
C TYR A 219 -0.08 -2.50 6.38
N ALA A 220 1.16 -2.43 6.87
CA ALA A 220 1.70 -3.44 7.78
C ALA A 220 0.86 -3.58 9.05
N THR A 221 0.46 -2.46 9.67
CA THR A 221 -0.38 -2.44 10.89
C THR A 221 -1.77 -3.00 10.63
N MET A 222 -2.35 -2.69 9.47
CA MET A 222 -3.62 -3.27 9.04
C MET A 222 -3.51 -4.79 8.85
N PHE A 223 -2.53 -5.26 8.08
CA PHE A 223 -2.39 -6.69 7.81
C PHE A 223 -2.01 -7.48 9.07
N ASP A 224 -1.25 -6.91 10.02
CA ASP A 224 -1.05 -7.53 11.34
C ASP A 224 -2.39 -7.73 12.07
N THR A 225 -3.29 -6.75 12.00
CA THR A 225 -4.63 -6.84 12.60
C THR A 225 -5.47 -7.91 11.93
N LEU A 226 -5.51 -7.91 10.59
CA LEU A 226 -6.24 -8.90 9.79
C LEU A 226 -5.75 -10.32 10.08
N CYS A 227 -4.43 -10.57 9.94
CA CYS A 227 -3.85 -11.90 10.14
C CYS A 227 -4.12 -12.43 11.56
N ARG A 228 -3.99 -11.58 12.59
CA ARG A 228 -4.30 -11.98 13.97
C ARG A 228 -5.78 -12.27 14.17
N ALA A 229 -6.66 -11.45 13.62
CA ALA A 229 -8.10 -11.65 13.75
C ALA A 229 -8.53 -12.93 13.05
N MET A 230 -7.99 -13.20 11.85
CA MET A 230 -8.26 -14.43 11.10
C MET A 230 -7.73 -15.66 11.86
N LEU A 231 -6.50 -15.68 12.36
CA LEU A 231 -5.98 -16.83 13.10
C LEU A 231 -6.52 -16.96 14.54
N TYR A 232 -7.26 -15.96 15.03
CA TYR A 232 -7.71 -15.90 16.42
C TYR A 232 -8.47 -17.16 16.91
N PRO A 233 -9.41 -17.76 16.16
CA PRO A 233 -10.17 -18.92 16.65
C PRO A 233 -9.30 -20.15 16.95
N GLU A 234 -8.24 -20.33 16.15
CA GLU A 234 -7.42 -21.55 16.06
C GLU A 234 -6.24 -21.57 17.05
N VAL A 235 -5.90 -20.42 17.66
CA VAL A 235 -4.75 -20.32 18.56
C VAL A 235 -5.09 -20.59 20.02
N SER A 236 -4.07 -20.95 20.80
CA SER A 236 -4.17 -21.21 22.25
C SER A 236 -4.66 -19.99 23.03
N LEU A 237 -5.17 -20.21 24.25
CA LEU A 237 -5.72 -19.14 25.10
C LEU A 237 -4.69 -18.02 25.37
N LEU A 238 -3.43 -18.36 25.63
CA LEU A 238 -2.35 -17.39 25.82
C LEU A 238 -2.12 -16.54 24.55
N LYS A 239 -2.12 -17.16 23.37
CA LYS A 239 -2.01 -16.45 22.09
C LYS A 239 -3.24 -15.57 21.80
N LYS A 240 -4.45 -16.00 22.20
CA LYS A 240 -5.66 -15.18 22.10
C LYS A 240 -5.53 -13.87 22.89
N ILE A 241 -4.98 -13.93 24.10
CA ILE A 241 -4.73 -12.72 24.91
C ILE A 241 -3.73 -11.79 24.21
N THR A 242 -2.59 -12.32 23.74
CA THR A 242 -1.57 -11.50 23.06
C THR A 242 -2.09 -10.89 21.76
N TYR A 243 -2.92 -11.63 21.01
CA TYR A 243 -3.55 -11.13 19.78
C TYR A 243 -4.54 -10.02 20.08
N ARG A 244 -5.40 -10.17 21.10
CA ARG A 244 -6.35 -9.12 21.51
C ARG A 244 -5.66 -7.83 21.91
N ILE A 245 -4.58 -7.92 22.69
CA ILE A 245 -3.79 -6.74 23.09
C ILE A 245 -3.24 -6.03 21.85
N ARG A 246 -2.61 -6.78 20.94
CA ARG A 246 -2.02 -6.19 19.73
C ARG A 246 -3.07 -5.58 18.80
N ILE A 247 -4.16 -6.29 18.56
CA ILE A 247 -5.28 -5.79 17.75
C ILE A 247 -5.84 -4.49 18.36
N LYS A 248 -6.00 -4.42 19.68
CA LYS A 248 -6.47 -3.20 20.34
C LYS A 248 -5.52 -2.02 20.14
N LEU A 249 -4.21 -2.24 20.27
CA LEU A 249 -3.20 -1.20 20.02
C LEU A 249 -3.23 -0.72 18.57
N ASN A 250 -3.26 -1.66 17.62
CA ASN A 250 -3.34 -1.33 16.19
C ASN A 250 -4.63 -0.55 15.88
N GLN A 251 -5.80 -0.96 16.41
CA GLN A 251 -7.06 -0.27 16.16
C GLN A 251 -7.11 1.13 16.77
N ILE A 252 -6.46 1.38 17.92
CA ILE A 252 -6.31 2.73 18.47
C ILE A 252 -5.50 3.60 17.50
N GLN A 253 -4.39 3.07 16.99
CA GLN A 253 -3.52 3.78 16.06
C GLN A 253 -4.21 4.06 14.71
N ILE A 254 -4.87 3.05 14.12
CA ILE A 254 -5.62 3.20 12.86
C ILE A 254 -6.77 4.19 13.04
N LYS A 255 -7.47 4.18 14.17
CA LYS A 255 -8.52 5.16 14.48
C LYS A 255 -7.98 6.59 14.53
N HIS A 256 -6.78 6.77 15.09
CA HIS A 256 -6.09 8.06 15.08
C HIS A 256 -5.80 8.50 13.64
N TRP A 257 -5.19 7.65 12.82
CA TRP A 257 -4.92 7.96 11.40
C TRP A 257 -6.19 8.30 10.61
N LYS A 258 -7.27 7.54 10.82
CA LYS A 258 -8.58 7.79 10.20
C LYS A 258 -9.09 9.20 10.49
N LYS A 259 -8.86 9.74 11.70
CA LYS A 259 -9.29 11.10 12.06
C LYS A 259 -8.59 12.16 11.19
N HIS A 260 -7.36 11.89 10.77
CA HIS A 260 -6.52 12.85 10.05
C HIS A 260 -6.55 12.67 8.53
N ALA A 261 -6.54 11.44 8.03
CA ALA A 261 -6.68 11.12 6.59
C ALA A 261 -7.77 10.06 6.39
N PRO A 262 -9.07 10.43 6.51
CA PRO A 262 -10.17 9.48 6.38
C PRO A 262 -10.20 8.79 5.01
N SER A 263 -9.81 9.49 3.93
CA SER A 263 -9.74 8.94 2.57
C SER A 263 -8.76 7.78 2.46
N ASN A 264 -7.67 7.77 3.24
CA ASN A 264 -6.62 6.77 3.13
C ASN A 264 -6.77 5.61 4.15
N THR A 265 -7.76 5.67 5.04
CA THR A 265 -7.76 4.81 6.25
C THR A 265 -9.15 4.34 6.67
N SER A 266 -10.25 5.02 6.30
CA SER A 266 -11.60 4.66 6.78
C SER A 266 -12.00 3.25 6.36
N HIS A 267 -11.81 2.89 5.09
CA HIS A 267 -12.10 1.55 4.56
C HIS A 267 -11.43 0.45 5.40
N PHE A 268 -10.14 0.61 5.72
CA PHE A 268 -9.35 -0.36 6.47
C PHE A 268 -9.74 -0.46 7.93
N TYR A 269 -10.01 0.69 8.56
CA TYR A 269 -10.48 0.71 9.94
C TYR A 269 -11.77 -0.11 10.09
N TYR A 270 -12.73 0.09 9.19
CA TYR A 270 -14.01 -0.60 9.25
C TYR A 270 -13.92 -2.06 8.80
N ALA A 271 -13.08 -2.38 7.80
CA ALA A 271 -12.79 -3.76 7.42
C ALA A 271 -12.21 -4.56 8.59
N ALA A 272 -11.24 -3.98 9.32
CA ALA A 272 -10.70 -4.59 10.53
C ALA A 272 -11.76 -4.76 11.62
N GLU A 273 -12.59 -3.75 11.87
CA GLU A 273 -13.71 -3.87 12.83
C GLU A 273 -14.71 -4.96 12.44
N ALA A 274 -14.96 -5.18 11.14
CA ALA A 274 -15.83 -6.24 10.64
C ALA A 274 -15.25 -7.63 10.96
N VAL A 275 -13.98 -7.86 10.64
CA VAL A 275 -13.30 -9.13 10.92
C VAL A 275 -13.17 -9.37 12.42
N ILE A 276 -12.91 -8.33 13.23
CA ILE A 276 -12.88 -8.42 14.69
C ILE A 276 -14.26 -8.79 15.24
N ALA A 277 -15.33 -8.14 14.76
CA ALA A 277 -16.70 -8.44 15.15
C ALA A 277 -17.04 -9.92 14.86
N TRP A 278 -16.63 -10.42 13.70
CA TRP A 278 -16.83 -11.81 13.33
C TRP A 278 -15.96 -12.78 14.13
N ARG A 279 -14.63 -12.72 13.99
CA ARG A 279 -13.71 -13.76 14.47
C ARG A 279 -13.48 -13.74 15.98
N ILE A 280 -13.67 -12.59 16.63
CA ILE A 280 -13.33 -12.40 18.05
C ILE A 280 -14.57 -12.19 18.91
N LYS A 281 -15.52 -11.37 18.46
CA LYS A 281 -16.75 -11.05 19.20
C LYS A 281 -17.91 -12.00 18.85
N ASN A 282 -17.78 -12.79 17.78
CA ASN A 282 -18.83 -13.64 17.24
C ASN A 282 -20.16 -12.90 17.02
N ASN A 283 -20.10 -11.63 16.60
CA ASN A 283 -21.26 -10.77 16.38
C ASN A 283 -21.48 -10.56 14.87
N THR A 284 -22.47 -11.29 14.33
CA THR A 284 -22.80 -11.31 12.89
C THR A 284 -23.32 -9.96 12.40
N ASP A 285 -24.30 -9.37 13.10
CA ASP A 285 -24.94 -8.12 12.66
C ASP A 285 -23.95 -6.95 12.64
N LEU A 286 -23.08 -6.90 13.65
CA LEU A 286 -22.01 -5.92 13.69
C LEU A 286 -21.02 -6.14 12.54
N ALA A 287 -20.64 -7.39 12.24
CA ALA A 287 -19.74 -7.69 11.13
C ALA A 287 -20.34 -7.25 9.78
N ILE A 288 -21.62 -7.59 9.52
CA ILE A 288 -22.35 -7.18 8.31
C ILE A 288 -22.35 -5.65 8.17
N ASN A 289 -22.75 -4.94 9.22
CA ASN A 289 -22.79 -3.48 9.21
C ASN A 289 -21.40 -2.87 8.97
N LYS A 290 -20.34 -3.44 9.55
CA LYS A 290 -18.98 -2.93 9.38
C LYS A 290 -18.40 -3.22 7.99
N PHE A 291 -18.69 -4.36 7.38
CA PHE A 291 -18.34 -4.61 5.98
C PHE A 291 -19.03 -3.62 5.04
N LYS A 292 -20.33 -3.37 5.24
CA LYS A 292 -21.07 -2.37 4.48
C LYS A 292 -20.42 -0.98 4.59
N ILE A 293 -20.16 -0.50 5.81
CA ILE A 293 -19.52 0.80 6.02
C ILE A 293 -18.11 0.84 5.41
N ALA A 294 -17.35 -0.26 5.46
CA ALA A 294 -16.03 -0.33 4.86
C ALA A 294 -16.09 -0.11 3.34
N LEU A 295 -17.04 -0.76 2.66
CA LEU A 295 -17.26 -0.62 1.22
C LEU A 295 -17.80 0.76 0.82
N GLU A 296 -18.66 1.37 1.64
CA GLU A 296 -19.13 2.76 1.44
C GLU A 296 -18.00 3.80 1.48
N HIS A 297 -16.87 3.44 2.10
CA HIS A 297 -15.68 4.28 2.17
C HIS A 297 -14.64 3.98 1.08
N CYS A 298 -14.87 3.00 0.21
CA CYS A 298 -14.06 2.79 -0.99
C CYS A 298 -14.55 3.74 -2.09
N VAL A 299 -13.62 4.45 -2.72
CA VAL A 299 -13.90 5.34 -3.83
C VAL A 299 -13.30 4.74 -5.10
N ARG A 300 -14.12 4.56 -6.14
CA ARG A 300 -13.63 4.19 -7.47
C ARG A 300 -13.23 5.44 -8.26
N PRO A 301 -12.15 5.39 -9.07
CA PRO A 301 -11.28 4.22 -9.32
C PRO A 301 -10.14 4.02 -8.29
N ASP A 302 -10.04 4.87 -7.25
CA ASP A 302 -8.82 5.03 -6.45
C ASP A 302 -8.61 3.99 -5.33
N ASP A 303 -9.54 3.05 -5.12
CA ASP A 303 -9.49 2.04 -4.03
C ASP A 303 -9.64 0.58 -4.50
N LEU A 304 -9.45 0.27 -5.79
CA LEU A 304 -9.74 -1.07 -6.34
C LEU A 304 -9.06 -2.23 -5.59
N MET A 305 -7.80 -2.06 -5.20
CA MET A 305 -7.08 -3.02 -4.35
C MET A 305 -7.86 -3.28 -3.04
N VAL A 306 -8.24 -2.22 -2.34
CA VAL A 306 -8.86 -2.32 -1.02
C VAL A 306 -10.28 -2.83 -1.12
N GLU A 307 -11.03 -2.34 -2.09
CA GLU A 307 -12.38 -2.81 -2.40
C GLU A 307 -12.38 -4.32 -2.64
N GLY A 308 -11.47 -4.82 -3.49
CA GLY A 308 -11.34 -6.24 -3.77
C GLY A 308 -11.04 -7.07 -2.53
N LEU A 309 -10.10 -6.62 -1.69
CA LEU A 309 -9.77 -7.28 -0.43
C LEU A 309 -10.96 -7.29 0.55
N ILE A 310 -11.71 -6.19 0.67
CA ILE A 310 -12.87 -6.13 1.56
C ILE A 310 -13.98 -7.06 1.07
N HIS A 311 -14.24 -7.07 -0.24
CA HIS A 311 -15.20 -8.01 -0.85
C HIS A 311 -14.79 -9.46 -0.61
N GLU A 312 -13.51 -9.80 -0.80
CA GLU A 312 -13.01 -11.15 -0.52
C GLU A 312 -13.21 -11.55 0.95
N GLN A 313 -12.84 -10.68 1.90
CA GLN A 313 -13.06 -10.96 3.32
C GLN A 313 -14.55 -11.08 3.68
N ALA A 314 -15.41 -10.25 3.07
CA ALA A 314 -16.85 -10.35 3.24
C ALA A 314 -17.39 -11.68 2.68
N ALA A 315 -16.90 -12.13 1.53
CA ALA A 315 -17.27 -13.42 0.95
C ALA A 315 -16.93 -14.59 1.88
N ILE A 316 -15.70 -14.62 2.42
CA ILE A 316 -15.27 -15.65 3.38
C ILE A 316 -16.21 -15.64 4.60
N PHE A 317 -16.55 -14.46 5.11
CA PHE A 317 -17.49 -14.30 6.23
C PHE A 317 -18.90 -14.84 5.90
N TYR A 318 -19.50 -14.41 4.79
CA TYR A 318 -20.86 -14.81 4.42
C TYR A 318 -20.96 -16.32 4.17
N ARG A 319 -20.00 -16.91 3.46
CA ARG A 319 -19.94 -18.36 3.23
C ARG A 319 -19.78 -19.13 4.53
N ALA A 320 -18.90 -18.68 5.44
CA ALA A 320 -18.74 -19.29 6.76
C ALA A 320 -20.01 -19.22 7.64
N ARG A 321 -20.94 -18.31 7.33
CA ARG A 321 -22.25 -18.19 7.99
C ARG A 321 -23.38 -18.93 7.23
N GLY A 322 -23.08 -19.59 6.12
CA GLY A 322 -24.04 -20.33 5.29
C GLY A 322 -24.74 -19.49 4.21
N TYR A 323 -24.41 -18.20 4.08
CA TYR A 323 -24.98 -17.29 3.07
C TYR A 323 -24.23 -17.40 1.74
N MET A 324 -24.32 -18.58 1.09
CA MET A 324 -23.51 -18.91 -0.09
C MET A 324 -23.74 -17.95 -1.26
N LYS A 325 -24.99 -17.60 -1.58
CA LYS A 325 -25.36 -16.68 -2.67
C LYS A 325 -24.78 -15.28 -2.45
N THR A 326 -24.90 -14.75 -1.23
CA THR A 326 -24.32 -13.45 -0.87
C THR A 326 -22.79 -13.51 -0.93
N GLY A 327 -22.20 -14.61 -0.48
CA GLY A 327 -20.77 -14.87 -0.61
C GLY A 327 -20.28 -14.86 -2.06
N GLU A 328 -21.00 -15.52 -2.96
CA GLU A 328 -20.75 -15.50 -4.41
C GLU A 328 -20.79 -14.08 -4.98
N THR A 329 -21.80 -13.27 -4.61
CA THR A 329 -21.88 -11.87 -5.04
C THR A 329 -20.63 -11.09 -4.62
N HIS A 330 -20.16 -11.29 -3.39
CA HIS A 330 -18.92 -10.66 -2.93
C HIS A 330 -17.68 -11.19 -3.66
N LEU A 331 -17.59 -12.48 -3.98
CA LEU A 331 -16.47 -13.03 -4.76
C LEU A 331 -16.41 -12.44 -6.17
N LYS A 332 -17.56 -12.35 -6.85
CA LYS A 332 -17.65 -11.71 -8.19
C LYS A 332 -17.25 -10.24 -8.14
N ALA A 333 -17.65 -9.51 -7.10
CA ALA A 333 -17.24 -8.12 -6.91
C ALA A 333 -15.73 -8.00 -6.61
N ALA A 334 -15.16 -8.90 -5.79
CA ALA A 334 -13.72 -8.96 -5.55
C ALA A 334 -12.95 -9.22 -6.85
N TYR A 335 -13.42 -10.19 -7.65
CA TYR A 335 -12.86 -10.52 -8.95
C TYR A 335 -12.89 -9.32 -9.90
N ALA A 336 -14.02 -8.62 -10.01
CA ALA A 336 -14.14 -7.42 -10.84
C ALA A 336 -13.22 -6.28 -10.37
N ALA A 337 -13.08 -6.07 -9.06
CA ALA A 337 -12.18 -5.06 -8.52
C ALA A 337 -10.70 -5.40 -8.80
N PHE A 338 -10.28 -6.65 -8.60
CA PHE A 338 -8.92 -7.09 -8.92
C PHE A 338 -8.63 -7.08 -10.43
N ALA A 339 -9.64 -7.37 -11.27
CA ALA A 339 -9.50 -7.29 -12.72
C ALA A 339 -9.33 -5.83 -13.18
N GLY A 340 -10.14 -4.90 -12.65
CA GLY A 340 -9.97 -3.47 -12.90
C GLY A 340 -8.64 -2.92 -12.36
N TRP A 341 -8.12 -3.50 -11.28
CA TRP A 341 -6.80 -3.15 -10.75
C TRP A 341 -5.65 -3.74 -11.59
N GLY A 342 -5.89 -4.80 -12.37
CA GLY A 342 -4.86 -5.50 -13.14
C GLY A 342 -4.04 -6.53 -12.34
N ALA A 343 -4.54 -6.96 -11.18
CA ALA A 343 -3.86 -7.93 -10.31
C ALA A 343 -4.18 -9.38 -10.72
N ASN A 344 -3.67 -9.82 -11.88
CA ASN A 344 -4.05 -11.12 -12.45
C ASN A 344 -3.72 -12.31 -11.54
N ALA A 345 -2.68 -12.22 -10.71
CA ALA A 345 -2.34 -13.26 -9.75
C ALA A 345 -3.49 -13.52 -8.74
N LEU A 346 -4.26 -12.47 -8.39
CA LEU A 346 -5.42 -12.60 -7.52
C LEU A 346 -6.65 -13.17 -8.24
N LEU A 347 -6.76 -12.95 -9.56
CA LEU A 347 -7.80 -13.60 -10.36
C LEU A 347 -7.58 -15.11 -10.44
N VAL A 348 -6.32 -15.53 -10.64
CA VAL A 348 -5.94 -16.95 -10.61
C VAL A 348 -6.22 -17.55 -9.22
N LYS A 349 -5.74 -16.89 -8.16
CA LYS A 349 -6.01 -17.29 -6.77
C LYS A 349 -7.52 -17.50 -6.52
N LEU A 350 -8.38 -16.54 -6.90
CA LEU A 350 -9.83 -16.66 -6.68
C LEU A 350 -10.45 -17.83 -7.45
N ARG A 351 -10.03 -18.09 -8.69
CA ARG A 351 -10.51 -19.24 -9.47
C ARG A 351 -10.08 -20.58 -8.86
N GLU A 352 -8.87 -20.64 -8.31
CA GLU A 352 -8.35 -21.85 -7.66
C GLU A 352 -9.00 -22.11 -6.29
N GLU A 353 -9.20 -21.06 -5.48
CA GLU A 353 -9.81 -21.19 -4.15
C GLU A 353 -11.33 -21.42 -4.20
N TYR A 354 -12.00 -20.99 -5.27
CA TYR A 354 -13.46 -21.07 -5.43
C TYR A 354 -13.87 -21.64 -6.80
N PRO A 355 -13.56 -22.92 -7.08
CA PRO A 355 -13.87 -23.56 -8.36
C PRO A 355 -15.38 -23.75 -8.60
N ASP A 356 -16.20 -23.57 -7.56
CA ASP A 356 -17.67 -23.61 -7.62
C ASP A 356 -18.29 -22.32 -8.16
N ILE A 357 -17.50 -21.28 -8.36
CA ILE A 357 -17.97 -19.95 -8.77
C ILE A 357 -17.60 -19.70 -10.22
N ASP A 358 -18.62 -19.40 -11.02
CA ASP A 358 -18.42 -18.88 -12.36
C ASP A 358 -18.07 -17.39 -12.28
N PHE A 359 -16.82 -17.07 -12.60
CA PHE A 359 -16.30 -15.70 -12.63
C PHE A 359 -16.40 -15.06 -14.02
N GLU A 360 -17.00 -15.72 -15.02
CA GLU A 360 -17.27 -15.06 -16.29
C GLU A 360 -18.15 -13.84 -16.03
N LEU A 361 -17.60 -12.68 -16.37
CA LEU A 361 -18.34 -11.44 -16.38
C LEU A 361 -19.49 -11.67 -17.36
N GLU A 362 -20.75 -11.53 -16.91
CA GLU A 362 -21.85 -11.25 -17.82
C GLU A 362 -21.41 -10.01 -18.61
N THR A 363 -20.90 -10.25 -19.81
CA THR A 363 -20.50 -9.20 -20.72
C THR A 363 -21.78 -8.47 -21.06
N THR A 364 -21.96 -7.30 -20.45
CA THR A 364 -23.01 -6.37 -20.80
C THR A 364 -22.98 -6.19 -22.31
N GLN A 365 -24.05 -6.68 -22.94
CA GLN A 365 -24.56 -6.42 -24.27
C GLN A 365 -23.69 -5.50 -25.13
N GLN A 366 -23.15 -6.05 -26.22
CA GLN A 366 -22.67 -5.26 -27.35
C GLN A 366 -23.69 -4.15 -27.68
N PRO A 367 -23.26 -2.90 -27.93
CA PRO A 367 -24.17 -1.89 -28.45
C PRO A 367 -24.76 -2.41 -29.78
N PRO A 368 -26.05 -2.16 -30.06
CA PRO A 368 -26.67 -2.64 -31.28
C PRO A 368 -25.87 -2.11 -32.48
N PRO A 369 -25.72 -2.89 -33.57
CA PRO A 369 -24.96 -2.47 -34.73
C PRO A 369 -25.54 -1.15 -35.25
N THR A 370 -24.69 -0.14 -35.31
CA THR A 370 -24.99 1.16 -35.89
C THR A 370 -25.42 0.93 -37.33
N ASN A 371 -26.69 1.22 -37.65
CA ASN A 371 -27.21 1.16 -39.00
C ASN A 371 -26.31 1.98 -39.94
N ALA A 372 -25.79 1.32 -40.98
CA ALA A 372 -25.08 1.97 -42.06
C ALA A 372 -26.01 2.98 -42.78
N PRO A 373 -25.47 4.07 -43.37
CA PRO A 373 -26.29 5.06 -44.06
C PRO A 373 -26.91 4.43 -45.30
N MET A 374 -28.23 4.60 -45.47
CA MET A 374 -28.91 4.34 -46.72
C MET A 374 -28.28 5.20 -47.83
N THR A 375 -27.66 4.55 -48.80
CA THR A 375 -27.34 5.16 -50.09
C THR A 375 -28.65 5.36 -50.85
N SER A 376 -29.03 6.62 -51.06
CA SER A 376 -30.06 7.00 -52.03
C SER A 376 -29.55 6.73 -53.45
N PRO A 377 -30.26 5.99 -54.31
CA PRO A 377 -30.05 6.08 -55.74
C PRO A 377 -30.85 7.27 -56.29
N THR A 378 -30.28 7.90 -57.32
CA THR A 378 -30.92 8.79 -58.30
C THR A 378 -32.25 8.25 -58.80
#